data_AF-M5XS16-F1
#
_entry.id   AF-M5XS16-F1
#
_cell.length_a   1.000
_cell.length_b   1.000
_cell.length_c   1.000
_cell.angle_alpha   90.00
_cell.angle_beta   90.00
_cell.angle_gamma   90.00
#
_symmetry.space_group_name_H-M   'P 1'
#
loop_
_entity.id
_entity.type
_entity.pdbx_description
1 polymer ?
#
loop_
_entity_poly.entity_id
_entity_poly.type
_entity_poly.pdbx_seq_one_letter_code
_entity_poly.pdbx_strand_id
1 'polypeptide(L)'
;MTLVKSDIGGNITRLESKYSSNPSKFNYLYSLVQLEVETKTAKASSSCTNGLLWLTRAMDFLVELFRNLLDHPDWTMSQACTDSYGKTLKKWHGWLASSSFSVAMKLAPDRKKFMEVIGGNGDIMGDIDKFCTTFTPLLKENHKFLASVGMDELKAS
;
A
#
# COMPACT_ATOMS: atom_id res chain seq x y z
N MET A 1 13.89 -2.44 7.63
CA MET A 1 12.91 -2.56 6.51
C MET A 1 12.30 -3.97 6.36
N THR A 2 12.85 -5.02 6.99
CA THR A 2 12.36 -6.41 6.85
C THR A 2 10.89 -6.60 7.22
N LEU A 3 10.38 -5.90 8.24
CA LEU A 3 8.98 -6.01 8.67
C LEU A 3 7.99 -5.52 7.59
N VAL A 4 8.23 -4.33 7.03
CA VAL A 4 7.38 -3.78 5.94
C VAL A 4 7.44 -4.67 4.70
N LYS A 5 8.64 -5.13 4.34
CA LYS A 5 8.82 -6.06 3.20
C LYS A 5 8.05 -7.36 3.43
N SER A 6 8.10 -7.91 4.64
CA SER A 6 7.39 -9.14 4.99
C SER A 6 5.88 -8.96 4.97
N ASP A 7 5.36 -7.82 5.43
CA ASP A 7 3.93 -7.53 5.44
C ASP A 7 3.37 -7.41 4.02
N ILE A 8 3.99 -6.56 3.19
CA ILE A 8 3.62 -6.39 1.77
C ILE A 8 3.76 -7.74 1.03
N GLY A 9 4.89 -8.42 1.23
CA GLY A 9 5.15 -9.73 0.61
C GLY A 9 4.11 -10.79 1.01
N GLY A 10 3.73 -10.84 2.30
CA GLY A 10 2.72 -11.77 2.79
C GLY A 10 1.33 -11.52 2.17
N ASN A 11 0.95 -10.26 1.97
CA ASN A 11 -0.30 -9.92 1.29
C ASN A 11 -0.28 -10.32 -0.19
N ILE A 12 0.84 -10.12 -0.89
CA ILE A 12 1.02 -10.55 -2.29
C ILE A 12 0.95 -12.08 -2.39
N THR A 13 1.77 -12.80 -1.61
CA THR A 13 1.81 -14.26 -1.62
C THR A 13 0.43 -14.88 -1.35
N ARG A 14 -0.39 -14.25 -0.50
CA ARG A 14 -1.75 -14.71 -0.23
C ARG A 14 -2.65 -14.63 -1.46
N LEU A 15 -2.63 -13.49 -2.18
CA LEU A 15 -3.40 -13.30 -3.41
C LEU A 15 -2.94 -14.27 -4.50
N GLU A 16 -1.62 -14.41 -4.68
CA GLU A 16 -1.01 -15.34 -5.64
C GLU A 16 -1.39 -16.79 -5.34
N SER A 17 -1.28 -17.21 -4.08
CA SER A 17 -1.64 -18.58 -3.66
C SER A 17 -3.11 -18.88 -3.95
N LYS A 18 -4.00 -17.90 -3.75
CA LYS A 18 -5.42 -18.06 -4.06
C LYS A 18 -5.65 -18.17 -5.56
N TYR A 19 -5.02 -17.31 -6.37
CA TYR A 19 -5.04 -17.42 -7.82
C TYR A 19 -4.57 -18.81 -8.30
N SER A 20 -3.41 -19.26 -7.82
CA SER A 20 -2.84 -20.58 -8.19
C SER A 20 -3.72 -21.77 -7.80
N SER A 21 -4.56 -21.64 -6.77
CA SER A 21 -5.47 -22.73 -6.36
C SER A 21 -6.56 -23.02 -7.40
N ASN A 22 -7.00 -22.01 -8.16
CA ASN A 22 -7.95 -22.16 -9.26
C ASN A 22 -7.91 -20.91 -10.17
N PRO A 23 -7.02 -20.85 -11.17
CA PRO A 23 -6.83 -19.66 -11.99
C PRO A 23 -8.07 -19.23 -12.77
N SER A 24 -8.91 -20.17 -13.22
CA SER A 24 -10.13 -19.83 -13.95
C SER A 24 -11.18 -19.18 -13.04
N LYS A 25 -11.27 -19.59 -11.78
CA LYS A 25 -12.17 -19.00 -10.78
C LYS A 25 -11.64 -17.69 -10.20
N PHE A 26 -10.32 -17.56 -10.05
CA PHE A 26 -9.68 -16.46 -9.33
C PHE A 26 -8.84 -15.55 -10.23
N ASN A 27 -9.20 -15.45 -11.52
CA ASN A 27 -8.51 -14.61 -12.50
C ASN A 27 -8.53 -13.11 -12.18
N TYR A 28 -9.54 -12.64 -11.44
CA TYR A 28 -9.71 -11.23 -11.09
C TYR A 28 -9.71 -11.03 -9.58
N LEU A 29 -9.00 -9.99 -9.10
CA LEU A 29 -8.88 -9.66 -7.67
C LEU A 29 -10.24 -9.59 -6.96
N TYR A 30 -11.24 -8.99 -7.61
CA TYR A 30 -12.55 -8.77 -7.00
C TYR A 30 -13.35 -10.06 -6.84
N SER A 31 -13.10 -11.08 -7.68
CA SER A 31 -13.72 -12.40 -7.53
C SER A 31 -13.25 -13.11 -6.27
N LEU A 32 -12.01 -12.87 -5.82
CA LEU A 32 -11.51 -13.40 -4.55
C LEU A 32 -12.28 -12.78 -3.38
N VAL A 33 -12.48 -11.47 -3.41
CA VAL A 33 -13.20 -10.72 -2.37
C VAL A 33 -14.67 -11.09 -2.33
N GLN A 34 -15.34 -11.17 -3.47
CA GLN A 34 -16.75 -11.57 -3.57
C GLN A 34 -16.99 -12.92 -2.90
N LEU A 35 -16.16 -13.93 -3.20
CA LEU A 35 -16.26 -15.25 -2.58
C LEU A 35 -16.10 -15.17 -1.04
N GLU A 36 -15.14 -14.39 -0.56
CA GLU A 36 -14.90 -14.26 0.88
C GLU A 36 -16.03 -13.49 1.60
N VAL A 37 -16.67 -12.54 0.93
CA VAL A 37 -17.86 -11.84 1.43
C VAL A 37 -19.05 -12.80 1.50
N GLU A 38 -19.34 -13.53 0.42
CA GLU A 38 -20.42 -14.52 0.34
C GLU A 38 -20.28 -15.61 1.40
N THR A 39 -19.05 -16.07 1.64
CA THR A 39 -18.73 -17.11 2.64
C THR A 39 -18.48 -16.56 4.05
N LYS A 40 -18.62 -15.24 4.26
CA LYS A 40 -18.41 -14.56 5.55
C LYS A 40 -17.01 -14.75 6.14
N THR A 41 -16.00 -14.91 5.28
CA THR A 41 -14.59 -15.07 5.65
C THR A 41 -13.74 -13.83 5.38
N ALA A 42 -14.30 -12.80 4.73
CA ALA A 42 -13.59 -11.58 4.31
C ALA A 42 -12.87 -10.81 5.43
N LYS A 43 -13.37 -10.86 6.68
CA LYS A 43 -12.75 -10.15 7.82
C LYS A 43 -11.64 -10.93 8.52
N ALA A 44 -11.38 -12.18 8.13
CA ALA A 44 -10.29 -12.95 8.72
C ALA A 44 -8.94 -12.26 8.44
N SER A 45 -8.03 -12.27 9.41
CA SER A 45 -6.70 -11.65 9.24
C SER A 45 -5.93 -12.23 8.06
N SER A 46 -6.18 -13.51 7.75
CA SER A 46 -5.61 -14.28 6.65
C SER A 46 -6.42 -14.22 5.34
N SER A 47 -7.47 -13.39 5.23
CA SER A 47 -8.29 -13.30 4.03
C SER A 47 -7.58 -12.55 2.90
N CYS A 48 -7.90 -12.88 1.65
CA CYS A 48 -7.45 -12.16 0.46
C CYS A 48 -7.99 -10.72 0.46
N THR A 49 -9.20 -10.52 0.98
CA THR A 49 -9.83 -9.21 1.14
C THR A 49 -9.01 -8.31 2.05
N ASN A 50 -8.57 -8.82 3.20
CA ASN A 50 -7.70 -8.07 4.10
C ASN A 50 -6.35 -7.77 3.43
N GLY A 51 -5.80 -8.73 2.68
CA GLY A 51 -4.57 -8.54 1.92
C GLY A 51 -4.69 -7.44 0.86
N LEU A 52 -5.77 -7.44 0.07
CA LEU A 52 -6.04 -6.43 -0.94
C LEU A 52 -6.25 -5.04 -0.33
N LEU A 53 -6.96 -4.95 0.79
CA LEU A 53 -7.17 -3.69 1.51
C LEU A 53 -5.84 -3.08 1.97
N TRP A 54 -5.00 -3.86 2.66
CA TRP A 54 -3.72 -3.36 3.17
C TRP A 54 -2.72 -3.05 2.07
N LEU A 55 -2.70 -3.84 0.98
CA LEU A 55 -1.92 -3.48 -0.21
C LEU A 55 -2.39 -2.17 -0.81
N THR A 56 -3.70 -1.98 -1.00
CA THR A 56 -4.26 -0.74 -1.55
C THR A 56 -3.84 0.47 -0.71
N ARG A 57 -3.96 0.39 0.62
CA ARG A 57 -3.56 1.48 1.53
C ARG A 57 -2.05 1.72 1.58
N ALA A 58 -1.23 0.67 1.50
CA ALA A 58 0.22 0.81 1.40
C ALA A 58 0.64 1.47 0.08
N MET A 59 -0.09 1.18 -0.99
CA MET A 59 0.11 1.82 -2.29
C MET A 59 -0.35 3.29 -2.30
N ASP A 60 -1.43 3.66 -1.59
CA ASP A 60 -1.80 5.07 -1.39
C ASP A 60 -0.65 5.84 -0.73
N PHE A 61 -0.04 5.26 0.33
CA PHE A 61 1.11 5.85 0.99
C PHE A 61 2.28 6.06 0.01
N LEU A 62 2.57 5.07 -0.84
CA LEU A 62 3.67 5.15 -1.80
C LEU A 62 3.42 6.24 -2.85
N VAL A 63 2.20 6.32 -3.39
CA VAL A 63 1.80 7.37 -4.34
C VAL A 63 1.92 8.74 -3.69
N GLU A 64 1.45 8.91 -2.45
CA GLU A 64 1.54 10.18 -1.76
C GLU A 64 2.99 10.55 -1.40
N LEU A 65 3.82 9.58 -1.04
CA LEU A 65 5.26 9.77 -0.82
C LEU A 65 5.92 10.30 -2.09
N PHE A 66 5.65 9.65 -3.21
CA PHE A 66 6.18 10.03 -4.50
C PHE A 66 5.72 11.41 -4.97
N ARG A 67 4.46 11.78 -4.75
CA ARG A 67 4.01 13.17 -4.97
C ARG A 67 4.78 14.17 -4.11
N ASN A 68 4.92 13.90 -2.81
CA ASN A 68 5.70 14.74 -1.92
C ASN A 68 7.17 14.87 -2.37
N LEU A 69 7.76 13.81 -2.93
CA LEU A 69 9.12 13.89 -3.47
C LEU A 69 9.19 14.75 -4.74
N LEU A 70 8.16 14.79 -5.58
CA LEU A 70 8.11 15.70 -6.74
C LEU A 70 7.88 17.16 -6.31
N ASP A 71 6.89 17.39 -5.46
CA ASP A 71 6.40 18.72 -5.12
C ASP A 71 7.33 19.46 -4.14
N HIS A 72 8.09 18.72 -3.34
CA HIS A 72 8.96 19.25 -2.29
C HIS A 72 10.40 18.75 -2.46
N PRO A 73 11.19 19.33 -3.38
CA PRO A 73 12.57 18.91 -3.65
C PRO A 73 13.52 19.10 -2.46
N ASP A 74 13.17 20.00 -1.54
CA ASP A 74 13.94 20.38 -0.35
C ASP A 74 13.61 19.54 0.90
N TRP A 75 12.52 18.75 0.88
CA TRP A 75 12.14 17.93 2.02
C TRP A 75 13.05 16.73 2.23
N THR A 76 13.38 16.46 3.49
CA THR A 76 14.00 15.19 3.90
C THR A 76 13.05 14.00 3.68
N MET A 77 13.60 12.78 3.59
CA MET A 77 12.76 11.57 3.53
C MET A 77 11.82 11.45 4.72
N SER A 78 12.26 11.83 5.93
CA SER A 78 11.41 11.78 7.11
C SER A 78 10.22 12.73 6.99
N GLN A 79 10.39 13.93 6.45
CA GLN A 79 9.30 14.88 6.23
C GLN A 79 8.31 14.34 5.20
N ALA A 80 8.80 13.90 4.03
CA ALA A 80 7.95 13.36 2.97
C ALA A 80 7.15 12.14 3.45
N CYS A 81 7.81 11.16 4.08
CA CYS A 81 7.14 9.98 4.62
C CYS A 81 6.15 10.33 5.74
N THR A 82 6.47 11.26 6.64
CA THR A 82 5.59 11.60 7.77
C THR A 82 4.29 12.25 7.29
N ASP A 83 4.39 13.17 6.32
CA ASP A 83 3.23 13.80 5.71
C ASP A 83 2.37 12.77 4.96
N SER A 84 2.98 11.93 4.12
CA SER A 84 2.27 10.88 3.38
C SER A 84 1.58 9.88 4.32
N TYR A 85 2.23 9.50 5.42
CA TYR A 85 1.64 8.64 6.45
C TYR A 85 0.41 9.30 7.09
N GLY A 86 0.50 10.59 7.41
CA GLY A 86 -0.60 11.36 7.98
C GLY A 86 -1.84 11.37 7.09
N LYS A 87 -1.66 11.54 5.78
CA LYS A 87 -2.75 11.59 4.78
C LYS A 87 -3.35 10.22 4.46
N THR A 88 -2.62 9.12 4.69
CA THR A 88 -3.01 7.79 4.19
C THR A 88 -3.22 6.76 5.31
N LEU A 89 -2.14 6.22 5.86
CA LEU A 89 -2.15 5.07 6.77
C LEU A 89 -2.52 5.42 8.21
N LYS A 90 -2.25 6.66 8.67
CA LYS A 90 -2.38 7.04 10.09
C LYS A 90 -3.76 6.76 10.67
N LYS A 91 -4.84 7.05 9.92
CA LYS A 91 -6.22 6.81 10.38
C LYS A 91 -6.58 5.34 10.58
N TRP A 92 -5.82 4.43 9.95
CA TRP A 92 -6.06 2.99 9.98
C TRP A 92 -5.17 2.25 10.97
N HIS A 93 -4.13 2.91 11.48
CA HIS A 93 -3.16 2.34 12.40
C HIS A 93 -3.58 2.59 13.85
N GLY A 94 -3.62 1.54 14.66
CA GLY A 94 -3.67 1.64 16.12
C GLY A 94 -2.37 2.23 16.70
N TRP A 95 -2.37 2.46 18.01
CA TRP A 95 -1.24 3.10 18.72
C TRP A 95 0.09 2.37 18.53
N LEU A 96 0.06 1.03 18.46
CA LEU A 96 1.25 0.21 18.30
C LEU A 96 1.88 0.40 16.91
N ALA A 97 1.05 0.35 15.86
CA ALA A 97 1.47 0.57 14.49
C ALA A 97 1.96 2.02 14.25
N SER A 98 1.28 3.02 14.82
CA SER A 98 1.73 4.42 14.75
C SER A 98 3.04 4.69 15.50
N SER A 99 3.24 4.04 16.64
CA SER A 99 4.50 4.12 17.39
C SER A 99 5.66 3.50 16.59
N SER A 100 5.39 2.35 15.96
CA SER A 100 6.36 1.66 15.11
C SER A 100 6.78 2.51 13.90
N PHE A 101 5.84 3.22 13.27
CA PHE A 101 6.13 4.18 12.21
C PHE A 101 7.06 5.31 12.70
N SER A 102 6.79 5.88 13.86
CA SER A 102 7.60 6.96 14.44
C SER A 102 9.06 6.54 14.68
N VAL A 103 9.28 5.28 15.08
CA VAL A 103 10.63 4.71 15.21
C VAL A 103 11.27 4.51 13.84
N ALA A 104 10.52 3.99 12.85
CA ALA A 104 11.02 3.77 11.50
C ALA A 104 11.50 5.07 10.83
N MET A 105 10.84 6.20 11.10
CA MET A 105 11.24 7.51 10.55
C MET A 105 12.61 7.99 11.04
N LYS A 106 13.03 7.59 12.25
CA LYS A 106 14.40 7.86 12.74
C LYS A 106 15.47 7.11 11.95
N LEU A 107 15.06 6.09 11.19
CA LEU A 107 15.90 5.26 10.34
C LEU A 107 15.65 5.54 8.85
N ALA A 108 14.92 6.61 8.52
CA ALA A 108 14.69 7.02 7.14
C ALA A 108 16.05 7.33 6.47
N PRO A 109 16.26 6.87 5.22
CA PRO A 109 17.52 7.12 4.52
C PRO A 109 17.67 8.60 4.17
N ASP A 110 18.88 8.98 3.79
CA ASP A 110 19.10 10.25 3.11
C ASP A 110 18.30 10.31 1.78
N ARG A 111 17.73 11.47 1.47
CA ARG A 111 16.89 11.68 0.29
C ARG A 111 17.67 11.47 -0.99
N LYS A 112 18.86 12.08 -1.10
CA LYS A 112 19.68 11.96 -2.30
C LYS A 112 20.02 10.49 -2.54
N LYS A 113 20.43 9.78 -1.49
CA LYS A 113 20.74 8.35 -1.61
C LYS A 113 19.52 7.51 -2.02
N PHE A 114 18.34 7.81 -1.47
CA PHE A 114 17.10 7.15 -1.86
C PHE A 114 16.79 7.36 -3.35
N MET A 115 16.81 8.62 -3.81
CA MET A 115 16.54 8.99 -5.21
C MET A 115 17.55 8.36 -6.18
N GLU A 116 18.83 8.31 -5.82
CA GLU A 116 19.86 7.61 -6.61
C GLU A 116 19.55 6.11 -6.77
N VAL A 117 19.10 5.45 -5.70
CA VAL A 117 18.81 4.01 -5.72
C VAL A 117 17.58 3.71 -6.58
N ILE A 118 16.52 4.51 -6.49
CA ILE A 118 15.29 4.26 -7.26
C ILE A 118 15.37 4.78 -8.70
N GLY A 119 16.20 5.79 -8.95
CA GLY A 119 16.37 6.38 -10.28
C GLY A 119 17.30 5.61 -11.20
N GLY A 120 18.32 4.93 -10.65
CA GLY A 120 19.33 4.28 -11.47
C GLY A 120 19.93 5.27 -12.48
N ASN A 121 19.81 4.97 -13.77
CA ASN A 121 20.28 5.82 -14.88
C ASN A 121 19.13 6.50 -15.65
N GLY A 122 17.89 6.44 -15.16
CA GLY A 122 16.69 6.94 -15.84
C GLY A 122 16.25 8.33 -15.41
N ASP A 123 15.16 8.82 -16.02
CA ASP A 123 14.45 10.03 -15.57
C ASP A 123 13.51 9.67 -14.42
N ILE A 124 14.06 9.66 -13.21
CA ILE A 124 13.30 9.28 -12.02
C ILE A 124 12.10 10.20 -11.76
N MET A 125 12.18 11.48 -12.14
CA MET A 125 11.08 12.41 -11.89
C MET A 125 9.93 12.12 -12.85
N GLY A 126 10.23 11.91 -14.13
CA GLY A 126 9.24 11.49 -15.13
C GLY A 126 8.63 10.11 -14.81
N ASP A 127 9.44 9.16 -14.35
CA ASP A 127 8.95 7.82 -13.97
C ASP A 127 8.03 7.87 -12.75
N ILE A 128 8.37 8.69 -11.74
CA ILE A 128 7.52 8.91 -10.57
C ILE A 128 6.19 9.56 -10.98
N ASP A 129 6.22 10.61 -11.80
CA ASP A 129 5.01 11.29 -12.26
C ASP A 129 4.08 10.34 -13.02
N LYS A 130 4.66 9.57 -13.95
CA LYS A 130 3.93 8.56 -14.71
C LYS A 130 3.33 7.49 -13.82
N PHE A 131 4.09 6.98 -12.84
CA PHE A 131 3.59 6.01 -11.87
C PHE A 131 2.40 6.58 -11.09
N CYS A 132 2.54 7.77 -10.52
CA CYS A 132 1.48 8.40 -9.74
C CYS A 132 0.22 8.64 -10.59
N THR A 133 0.37 9.11 -11.81
CA THR A 133 -0.72 9.41 -12.74
C THR A 133 -1.46 8.15 -13.18
N THR A 134 -0.74 7.08 -13.53
CA THR A 134 -1.34 5.85 -14.07
C THR A 134 -1.87 4.91 -13.00
N PHE A 135 -1.27 4.90 -11.80
CA PHE A 135 -1.64 3.96 -10.74
C PHE A 135 -2.76 4.46 -9.84
N THR A 136 -2.88 5.78 -9.64
CA THR A 136 -3.93 6.39 -8.79
C THR A 136 -5.36 5.97 -9.19
N PRO A 137 -5.75 5.94 -10.48
CA PRO A 137 -7.09 5.48 -10.87
C PRO A 137 -7.39 4.04 -10.44
N LEU A 138 -6.41 3.14 -10.52
CA LEU A 138 -6.58 1.74 -10.10
C LEU A 138 -6.81 1.62 -8.59
N LEU A 139 -6.11 2.43 -7.79
CA LEU A 139 -6.33 2.49 -6.35
C LEU A 139 -7.74 3.02 -6.02
N LYS A 140 -8.21 4.04 -6.75
CA LYS A 140 -9.58 4.55 -6.60
C LYS A 140 -10.64 3.48 -6.90
N GLU A 141 -10.42 2.66 -7.92
CA GLU A 141 -11.30 1.52 -8.22
C GLU A 141 -11.30 0.49 -7.09
N ASN A 142 -10.13 0.15 -6.54
CA ASN A 142 -10.03 -0.76 -5.40
C ASN A 142 -10.78 -0.22 -4.17
N HIS A 143 -10.58 1.05 -3.81
CA HIS A 143 -11.30 1.67 -2.70
C HIS A 143 -12.81 1.67 -2.92
N LYS A 144 -13.27 2.06 -4.12
CA LYS A 144 -14.70 2.05 -4.48
C LYS A 144 -15.30 0.66 -4.35
N PHE A 145 -14.60 -0.36 -4.84
CA PHE A 145 -15.04 -1.74 -4.74
C PHE A 145 -15.08 -2.22 -3.29
N LEU A 146 -14.01 -2.04 -2.51
CA LEU A 146 -13.95 -2.46 -1.11
C LEU A 146 -15.04 -1.79 -0.26
N ALA A 147 -15.31 -0.49 -0.50
CA ALA A 147 -16.41 0.22 0.14
C ALA A 147 -17.79 -0.35 -0.27
N SER A 148 -17.98 -0.70 -1.54
CA SER A 148 -19.24 -1.29 -2.02
C SER A 148 -19.60 -2.63 -1.36
N VAL A 149 -18.60 -3.33 -0.80
CA VAL A 149 -18.78 -4.59 -0.06
C VAL A 149 -18.56 -4.44 1.46
N GLY A 150 -18.42 -3.20 1.96
CA GLY A 150 -18.26 -2.89 3.39
C GLY A 150 -16.93 -3.36 4.02
N MET A 151 -15.88 -3.48 3.21
CA MET A 151 -14.56 -3.99 3.61
C MET A 151 -13.47 -2.91 3.66
N ASP A 152 -13.85 -1.64 3.67
CA ASP A 152 -12.96 -0.46 3.65
C ASP A 152 -12.62 0.11 5.03
N GLU A 153 -13.35 -0.26 6.09
CA GLU A 153 -13.21 0.31 7.44
C GLU A 153 -12.39 -0.55 8.43
N LEU A 154 -11.76 -1.65 7.97
CA LEU A 154 -10.93 -2.49 8.85
C LEU A 154 -9.70 -1.70 9.35
N LYS A 155 -9.37 -1.81 10.64
CA LYS A 155 -8.21 -1.15 11.25
C LYS A 155 -7.15 -2.18 11.66
N ALA A 156 -5.89 -1.75 11.67
CA ALA A 156 -4.83 -2.53 12.29
C ALA A 156 -4.99 -2.44 13.80
N SER A 157 -4.85 -3.59 14.47
CA SER A 157 -4.80 -3.69 15.93
C SER A 157 -3.65 -2.87 16.52
#